data_AF-A0A5K0XE01-F1
#
_entry.id   AF-A0A5K0XE01-F1
#
_cell.length_a   1.000
_cell.length_b   1.000
_cell.length_c   1.000
_cell.angle_alpha   90.00
_cell.angle_beta   90.00
_cell.angle_gamma   90.00
#
_symmetry.space_group_name_H-M   'P 1'
#
loop_
_entity.id
_entity.type
_entity.pdbx_description
1 polymer ?
#
loop_
_entity_poly.entity_id
_entity_poly.type
_entity_poly.pdbx_seq_one_letter_code
_entity_poly.pdbx_strand_id
1 'polypeptide(L)'
;VAGKITYNGYELREFVPRRTGAYISQHDVHNAEMTVRETLDFSGRCQGVGSRYDMLAELSRREREAGIKPDPEIDAFMKAAAAQGQGTSIVTDYILK
;
A
#
# COMPACT_ATOMS: atom_id res chain seq x y z
N VAL A 1 -36.48 -4.77 3.55
CA VAL A 1 -35.84 -4.79 2.22
C VAL A 1 -34.45 -5.40 2.40
N ALA A 2 -34.10 -6.43 1.63
CA ALA A 2 -32.77 -7.04 1.64
C ALA A 2 -32.09 -6.78 0.28
N GLY A 3 -30.77 -6.66 0.27
CA GLY A 3 -29.97 -6.40 -0.92
C GLY A 3 -28.58 -7.03 -0.81
N LYS A 4 -27.95 -7.25 -1.96
CA LYS A 4 -26.61 -7.83 -2.06
C LYS A 4 -25.64 -6.74 -2.53
N ILE A 5 -24.49 -6.62 -1.85
CA ILE A 5 -23.43 -5.68 -2.20
C ILE A 5 -22.23 -6.48 -2.69
N THR A 6 -21.67 -6.07 -3.83
CA THR A 6 -20.47 -6.67 -4.43
C THR A 6 -19.45 -5.59 -4.74
N TYR A 7 -18.18 -5.93 -4.67
CA TYR A 7 -17.05 -5.11 -5.09
C TYR A 7 -16.32 -5.81 -6.23
N ASN A 8 -16.27 -5.19 -7.41
CA ASN A 8 -15.71 -5.80 -8.64
C ASN A 8 -16.28 -7.20 -8.94
N GLY A 9 -17.57 -7.42 -8.67
CA GLY A 9 -18.25 -8.71 -8.87
C GLY A 9 -18.10 -9.72 -7.73
N TYR A 10 -17.27 -9.45 -6.72
CA TYR A 10 -17.06 -10.32 -5.56
C TYR A 10 -17.87 -9.85 -4.35
N GLU A 11 -18.43 -10.78 -3.58
CA GLU A 11 -19.03 -10.53 -2.28
C GLU A 11 -17.97 -10.15 -1.24
N LEU A 12 -18.37 -9.35 -0.25
CA LEU A 12 -17.47 -8.87 0.80
C LEU A 12 -16.85 -9.99 1.67
N ARG A 13 -17.39 -11.22 1.61
CA ARG A 13 -16.84 -12.41 2.28
C ARG A 13 -15.72 -13.10 1.51
N GLU A 14 -15.50 -12.75 0.25
CA GLU A 14 -14.50 -13.38 -0.63
C GLU A 14 -13.11 -12.74 -0.54
N PHE A 15 -13.01 -11.59 0.16
CA PHE A 15 -11.76 -10.87 0.37
C PHE A 15 -11.78 -10.17 1.73
N VAL A 16 -10.75 -9.36 2.01
CA VAL A 16 -10.67 -8.56 3.24
C VAL A 16 -10.94 -7.09 2.89
N PRO A 17 -12.18 -6.57 3.03
CA PRO A 17 -12.50 -5.20 2.61
C PRO A 17 -11.62 -4.12 3.23
N ARG A 18 -11.18 -4.34 4.49
CA ARG A 18 -10.28 -3.45 5.24
C ARG A 18 -8.89 -3.29 4.62
N ARG A 19 -8.50 -4.18 3.69
CA ARG A 19 -7.24 -4.12 2.93
C ARG A 19 -7.42 -3.62 1.50
N THR A 20 -8.66 -3.41 1.07
CA THR A 20 -9.00 -3.03 -0.32
C THR A 20 -9.61 -1.63 -0.41
N GLY A 21 -10.25 -1.16 0.66
CA GLY A 21 -10.79 0.19 0.75
C GLY A 21 -10.32 0.90 2.03
N ALA A 22 -10.39 2.23 1.99
CA ALA A 22 -10.16 3.08 3.16
C ALA A 22 -11.50 3.67 3.62
N TYR A 23 -11.72 3.72 4.93
CA TYR A 23 -12.83 4.44 5.55
C TYR A 23 -12.29 5.69 6.23
N ILE A 24 -12.86 6.85 5.89
CA ILE A 24 -12.50 8.13 6.50
C ILE A 24 -13.63 8.53 7.45
N SER A 25 -13.35 8.45 8.75
CA SER A 25 -14.27 8.85 9.81
C SER A 25 -14.39 10.36 9.91
N GLN A 26 -15.49 10.86 10.47
CA GLN A 26 -15.57 12.26 10.89
C GLN A 26 -14.64 12.57 12.08
N HIS A 27 -14.29 11.55 12.87
CA HIS A 27 -13.36 11.69 13.98
C HIS A 27 -11.94 11.44 13.50
N ASP A 28 -11.08 12.42 13.76
CA ASP A 28 -9.65 12.31 13.55
C ASP A 28 -9.03 11.34 14.55
N VAL A 29 -8.12 10.49 14.06
CA VAL A 29 -7.40 9.49 14.86
C VAL A 29 -5.88 9.74 14.89
N HIS A 30 -5.43 10.88 14.37
CA HIS A 30 -4.01 11.25 14.41
C HIS A 30 -3.61 11.73 15.81
N ASN A 31 -2.37 11.46 16.22
CA ASN A 31 -1.82 12.01 17.46
C ASN A 31 -1.34 13.44 17.19
N ALA A 32 -1.87 14.42 17.93
CA ALA A 32 -1.55 15.84 17.76
C ALA A 32 -0.09 16.20 18.10
N GLU A 33 0.63 15.36 18.83
CA GLU A 33 2.05 15.57 19.16
C GLU A 33 2.99 15.12 18.05
N MET A 34 2.50 14.38 17.04
CA MET A 34 3.29 13.90 15.92
C MET A 34 3.26 14.87 14.76
N THR A 35 4.39 15.03 14.08
CA THR A 35 4.45 15.73 12.79
C THR A 35 3.70 14.94 11.71
N VAL A 36 3.37 15.61 10.60
CA VAL A 36 2.74 14.98 9.44
C VAL A 36 3.57 13.79 8.93
N ARG A 37 4.89 13.97 8.85
CA ARG A 37 5.83 12.92 8.43
C ARG A 37 5.78 11.71 9.37
N GLU A 38 5.89 11.95 10.67
CA GLU A 38 5.85 10.87 11.66
C GLU A 38 4.52 10.13 11.62
N THR A 39 3.41 10.84 11.41
CA THR A 39 2.06 10.25 11.30
C THR A 39 1.96 9.32 10.09
N LEU A 40 2.50 9.74 8.94
CA LEU A 40 2.52 8.92 7.72
C LEU A 40 3.44 7.70 7.86
N ASP A 41 4.64 7.88 8.40
CA ASP A 41 5.58 6.78 8.65
C ASP A 41 5.00 5.76 9.64
N PHE A 42 4.39 6.22 10.73
CA PHE A 42 3.73 5.36 11.70
C PHE A 42 2.58 4.58 11.07
N SER A 43 1.71 5.26 10.33
CA SER A 43 0.57 4.62 9.64
C SER A 43 1.05 3.57 8.63
N GLY A 44 2.09 3.88 7.85
CA GLY A 44 2.69 2.95 6.89
C GLY A 44 3.28 1.71 7.56
N ARG A 45 3.92 1.87 8.74
CA ARG A 45 4.44 0.74 9.54
C ARG A 45 3.32 -0.12 10.11
N CYS A 46 2.23 0.47 10.62
CA CYS A 46 1.06 -0.26 11.11
C CYS A 46 0.36 -1.06 10.00
N GLN A 47 0.35 -0.56 8.77
CA GLN A 47 -0.16 -1.29 7.60
C GLN A 47 0.78 -2.41 7.16
N GLY A 48 2.06 -2.31 7.52
CA GLY A 48 3.10 -3.27 7.20
C GLY A 48 3.63 -3.16 5.77
N VAL A 49 4.73 -3.85 5.51
CA VAL A 49 5.38 -3.97 4.19
C VAL A 49 5.34 -5.39 3.63
N GLY A 50 4.85 -6.36 4.42
CA GLY A 50 4.99 -7.79 4.13
C GLY A 50 4.43 -8.22 2.77
N SER A 51 3.24 -7.73 2.39
CA SER A 51 2.66 -8.08 1.09
C SER A 51 3.31 -7.37 -0.10
N ARG A 52 4.07 -6.28 0.13
CA ARG A 52 4.70 -5.53 -0.97
C ARG A 52 5.85 -6.31 -1.60
N TYR A 53 6.63 -7.02 -0.78
CA TYR A 53 7.73 -7.85 -1.28
C TYR A 53 7.21 -9.00 -2.15
N ASP A 54 6.25 -9.77 -1.65
CA ASP A 54 5.66 -10.90 -2.39
C ASP A 54 4.98 -10.44 -3.68
N MET A 55 4.26 -9.31 -3.61
CA MET A 55 3.63 -8.70 -4.79
C MET A 55 4.68 -8.26 -5.83
N LEU A 56 5.77 -7.62 -5.40
CA LEU A 56 6.83 -7.17 -6.29
C LEU A 56 7.55 -8.36 -6.94
N ALA A 57 7.82 -9.42 -6.18
CA ALA A 57 8.41 -10.64 -6.70
C ALA A 57 7.53 -11.31 -7.76
N GLU A 58 6.22 -11.40 -7.50
CA GLU A 58 5.24 -11.95 -8.45
C GLU A 58 5.07 -11.06 -9.69
N LEU A 59 5.09 -9.74 -9.53
CA LEU A 59 5.07 -8.79 -10.64
C LEU A 59 6.28 -8.98 -11.55
N SER A 60 7.50 -8.98 -10.99
CA SER A 60 8.74 -9.18 -11.75
C SER A 60 8.76 -10.52 -12.50
N ARG A 61 8.21 -11.59 -11.91
CA ARG A 61 8.07 -12.89 -12.58
C ARG A 61 7.20 -12.78 -13.84
N ARG A 62 6.03 -12.14 -13.74
CA ARG A 62 5.08 -11.97 -14.86
C ARG A 62 5.61 -11.04 -15.95
N GLU A 63 6.26 -9.94 -15.56
CA GLU A 63 6.88 -9.02 -16.50
C GLU A 63 7.92 -9.74 -17.36
N ARG A 64 8.76 -10.59 -16.74
CA ARG A 64 9.75 -11.40 -17.46
C ARG A 64 9.12 -12.40 -18.42
N GLU A 65 8.04 -13.08 -18.01
CA GLU A 65 7.31 -14.04 -18.85
C GLU A 65 6.62 -13.36 -20.04
N ALA A 66 6.14 -12.13 -19.86
CA ALA A 66 5.51 -11.34 -20.91
C ALA A 66 6.51 -10.55 -21.78
N GLY A 67 7.81 -10.59 -21.47
CA GLY A 67 8.83 -9.79 -22.16
C GLY A 67 8.68 -8.27 -21.94
N ILE A 68 8.02 -7.87 -20.85
CA ILE A 68 7.79 -6.47 -20.49
C ILE A 68 9.01 -5.96 -19.73
N LYS A 69 9.52 -4.79 -20.16
CA LYS A 69 10.55 -4.06 -19.43
C LYS A 69 9.90 -2.93 -18.63
N PRO A 70 9.99 -2.92 -17.29
CA PRO A 70 9.43 -1.84 -16.50
C PRO A 70 10.22 -0.54 -16.73
N ASP A 71 9.54 0.58 -16.51
CA ASP A 71 10.20 1.88 -16.49
C ASP A 71 11.27 1.90 -15.38
N PRO A 72 12.51 2.33 -15.67
CA PRO A 72 13.60 2.29 -14.69
C PRO A 72 13.32 3.07 -13.40
N GLU A 73 12.62 4.21 -13.47
CA GLU A 73 12.34 5.04 -12.29
C GLU A 73 11.26 4.38 -11.42
N ILE A 74 10.22 3.84 -12.05
CA ILE A 74 9.15 3.13 -11.35
C ILE A 74 9.70 1.86 -10.68
N ASP A 75 10.52 1.09 -11.39
CA ASP A 75 11.15 -0.13 -10.86
C ASP A 75 12.04 0.18 -9.66
N ALA A 76 12.87 1.23 -9.74
CA ALA A 76 13.71 1.67 -8.64
C ALA A 76 12.88 2.10 -7.42
N PHE A 77 11.81 2.88 -7.64
CA PHE A 77 10.92 3.31 -6.57
C PHE A 77 10.22 2.13 -5.90
N MET A 78 9.66 1.20 -6.67
CA MET A 78 8.94 0.03 -6.14
C MET A 78 9.85 -0.87 -5.30
N LYS A 79 11.09 -1.09 -5.75
CA LYS A 79 12.11 -1.83 -5.01
C LYS A 79 12.50 -1.14 -3.70
N ALA A 80 12.72 0.18 -3.74
CA ALA A 80 13.03 0.95 -2.54
C ALA A 80 11.87 0.96 -1.55
N ALA A 81 10.63 1.09 -2.02
CA ALA A 81 9.41 1.08 -1.18
C ALA A 81 9.15 -0.27 -0.51
N ALA A 82 9.68 -1.37 -1.06
CA ALA A 82 9.58 -2.71 -0.50
C ALA A 82 10.76 -3.07 0.43
N ALA A 83 11.81 -2.25 0.50
CA ALA A 83 12.98 -2.52 1.33
C ALA A 83 12.64 -2.40 2.83
N GLN A 84 13.04 -3.39 3.63
CA GLN A 84 12.86 -3.38 5.08
C GLN A 84 13.99 -2.63 5.79
N GLY A 85 13.71 -2.09 6.97
CA GLY A 85 14.74 -1.56 7.88
C GLY A 85 15.19 -0.11 7.61
N GLN A 86 14.54 0.62 6.71
CA GLN A 86 14.81 2.05 6.52
C GLN A 86 14.24 2.87 7.69
N GLY A 87 15.00 3.86 8.16
CA GLY A 87 14.57 4.75 9.25
C GLY A 87 13.40 5.66 8.87
N THR A 88 13.30 6.05 7.60
CA THR A 88 12.22 6.85 7.00
C THR A 88 11.67 6.13 5.77
N SER A 89 10.37 6.28 5.49
CA SER A 89 9.77 5.65 4.31
C SER A 89 9.97 6.52 3.06
N ILE A 90 10.56 5.93 2.01
CA ILE A 90 10.63 6.59 0.69
C ILE A 90 9.24 6.92 0.11
N VAL A 91 8.21 6.16 0.52
CA VAL A 91 6.82 6.42 0.13
C VAL A 91 6.33 7.69 0.80
N THR A 92 6.62 7.88 2.09
CA THR A 92 6.32 9.13 2.80
C THR A 92 7.05 10.31 2.18
N ASP A 93 8.33 10.15 1.80
CA ASP A 93 9.08 11.20 1.11
C ASP A 93 8.45 11.60 -0.23
N TYR A 94 7.95 10.62 -0.98
CA TYR A 94 7.26 10.86 -2.24
C TYR A 94 5.90 11.56 -2.05
N ILE A 95 5.14 11.20 -1.02
CA ILE A 95 3.84 11.81 -0.70
C ILE A 95 3.98 13.26 -0.23
N LEU A 96 5.06 13.58 0.49
CA LEU A 96 5.29 14.90 1.07
C LEU A 96 5.96 15.90 0.11
N LYS A 97 6.38 15.46 -1.07
CA LYS A 97 6.92 16.32 -2.12
C LYS A 97 5.82 17.08 -2.84
#